data_AF-W2U063-F1
#
_entry.id   AF-W2U063-F1
#
_cell.length_a   1.000
_cell.length_b   1.000
_cell.length_c   1.000
_cell.angle_alpha   90.00
_cell.angle_beta   90.00
_cell.angle_gamma   90.00
#
_symmetry.space_group_name_H-M   'P 1'
#
loop_
_entity.id
_entity.type
_entity.pdbx_description
1 polymer ?
#
loop_
_entity_poly.entity_id
_entity_poly.type
_entity_poly.pdbx_seq_one_letter_code
_entity_poly.pdbx_strand_id
1 'polypeptide(L)'
;MKRGSDAFSTSKIRSLLRSICDHGWMNEKDWKDLEKSMQEAEEDFDIIFLEQCLEKRPQSAIIWDAYLEKQMEIITVSDEFRELCNRALEKVDPEESFPILQHAIDYSIMHAPNEVEQV
;
A
#
# COMPACT_ATOMS: atom_id res chain seq x y z
N MET A 1 -12.51 -3.47 31.09
CA MET A 1 -12.40 -4.50 30.03
C MET A 1 -13.41 -4.20 28.93
N LYS A 2 -12.96 -3.64 27.80
CA LYS A 2 -13.64 -3.64 26.49
C LYS A 2 -12.55 -3.91 25.46
N ARG A 3 -12.24 -5.18 25.19
CA ARG A 3 -11.17 -5.57 24.23
C ARG A 3 -11.64 -6.54 23.14
N GLY A 4 -12.86 -7.07 23.21
CA GLY A 4 -13.36 -8.06 22.24
C GLY A 4 -14.27 -7.50 21.14
N SER A 5 -14.92 -6.36 21.36
CA SER A 5 -15.91 -5.80 20.42
C SER A 5 -15.27 -5.04 19.24
N ASP A 6 -14.04 -4.59 19.40
CA ASP A 6 -13.38 -3.67 18.45
C ASP A 6 -12.74 -4.45 17.30
N ALA A 7 -11.90 -5.44 17.61
CA ALA A 7 -11.20 -6.25 16.61
C ALA A 7 -12.15 -7.00 15.65
N PHE A 8 -13.24 -7.58 16.17
CA PHE A 8 -14.24 -8.24 15.33
C PHE A 8 -14.93 -7.26 14.38
N SER A 9 -15.28 -6.07 14.89
CA SER A 9 -15.94 -5.04 14.08
C SER A 9 -15.00 -4.52 12.99
N THR A 10 -13.74 -4.26 13.33
CA THR A 10 -12.71 -3.82 12.38
C THR A 10 -12.49 -4.86 11.27
N SER A 11 -12.31 -6.13 11.63
CA SER A 11 -12.18 -7.23 10.67
C SER A 11 -13.41 -7.35 9.76
N LYS A 12 -14.62 -7.19 10.33
CA LYS A 12 -15.86 -7.25 9.55
C LYS A 12 -15.98 -6.07 8.58
N ILE A 13 -15.58 -4.87 8.99
CA ILE A 13 -15.56 -3.67 8.12
C ILE A 13 -14.62 -3.91 6.94
N ARG A 14 -13.39 -4.38 7.18
CA ARG A 14 -12.41 -4.69 6.12
C ARG A 14 -12.96 -5.71 5.11
N SER A 15 -13.55 -6.78 5.61
CA SER A 15 -14.19 -7.81 4.76
C SER A 15 -15.32 -7.24 3.90
N LEU A 16 -16.12 -6.32 4.44
CA LEU A 16 -17.20 -5.67 3.68
C LEU A 16 -16.65 -4.71 2.62
N LEU A 17 -15.64 -3.89 2.95
CA LEU A 17 -15.01 -2.98 2.00
C LEU A 17 -14.38 -3.73 0.83
N ARG A 18 -13.69 -4.84 1.10
CA ARG A 18 -13.19 -5.75 0.05
C ARG A 18 -14.31 -6.24 -0.87
N SER A 19 -15.39 -6.77 -0.29
CA SER A 19 -16.53 -7.26 -1.07
C SER A 19 -17.16 -6.16 -1.93
N ILE A 20 -17.34 -4.94 -1.40
CA ILE A 20 -17.87 -3.79 -2.14
C ILE A 20 -16.92 -3.40 -3.27
N CYS A 21 -15.60 -3.43 -3.04
CA CYS A 21 -14.59 -3.22 -4.06
C CYS A 21 -14.67 -4.25 -5.19
N ASP A 22 -14.75 -5.55 -4.86
CA ASP A 22 -14.83 -6.64 -5.83
C ASP A 22 -16.06 -6.50 -6.75
N HIS A 23 -17.19 -6.06 -6.19
CA HIS A 23 -18.44 -5.85 -6.94
C HIS A 23 -18.50 -4.49 -7.65
N GLY A 24 -17.48 -3.63 -7.50
CA GLY A 24 -17.42 -2.32 -8.15
C GLY A 24 -18.42 -1.31 -7.60
N TRP A 25 -18.83 -1.45 -6.33
CA TRP A 25 -19.83 -0.59 -5.69
C TRP A 25 -19.23 0.48 -4.78
N MET A 26 -17.90 0.63 -4.79
CA MET A 26 -17.20 1.61 -3.97
C MET A 26 -17.55 3.03 -4.38
N ASN A 27 -18.06 3.81 -3.43
CA ASN A 27 -18.13 5.26 -3.56
C ASN A 27 -16.89 5.93 -2.93
N GLU A 28 -16.78 7.26 -3.04
CA GLU A 28 -15.65 8.03 -2.50
C GLU A 28 -15.43 7.83 -1.00
N LYS A 29 -16.51 7.73 -0.22
CA LYS A 29 -16.43 7.50 1.21
C LYS A 29 -15.90 6.10 1.50
N ASP A 30 -16.38 5.09 0.77
CA ASP A 30 -15.92 3.71 0.96
C ASP A 30 -14.42 3.60 0.65
N TRP A 31 -13.93 4.31 -0.38
CA TRP A 31 -12.50 4.39 -0.70
C TRP A 31 -11.69 5.00 0.45
N LYS A 32 -12.14 6.12 1.02
CA LYS A 32 -11.48 6.74 2.17
C LYS A 32 -11.49 5.85 3.41
N ASP A 33 -12.60 5.14 3.64
CA ASP A 33 -12.71 4.19 4.75
C ASP A 33 -11.76 3.00 4.54
N LEU A 34 -11.57 2.54 3.29
CA LEU A 34 -10.61 1.50 2.94
C LEU A 34 -9.16 1.96 3.12
N GLU A 35 -8.79 3.12 2.57
CA GLU A 35 -7.45 3.70 2.73
C GLU A 35 -7.10 3.89 4.20
N LYS A 36 -8.02 4.44 5.00
CA LYS A 36 -7.85 4.55 6.44
C LYS A 36 -7.63 3.18 7.09
N SER A 37 -8.37 2.16 6.66
CA SER A 37 -8.22 0.82 7.22
C SER A 37 -6.89 0.15 6.87
N MET A 38 -6.27 0.51 5.74
CA MET A 38 -4.93 0.07 5.33
C MET A 38 -3.87 0.69 6.23
N GLN A 39 -3.94 2.00 6.50
CA GLN A 39 -3.03 2.69 7.42
C GLN A 39 -3.13 2.18 8.87
N GLU A 40 -4.28 1.62 9.27
CA GLU A 40 -4.50 1.08 10.61
C GLU A 40 -4.14 -0.42 10.74
N ALA A 41 -3.98 -1.15 9.63
CA ALA A 41 -3.52 -2.54 9.62
C ALA A 41 -2.97 -2.97 8.25
N GLU A 42 -1.68 -2.73 8.07
CA GLU A 42 -0.90 -3.08 6.88
C GLU A 42 -0.88 -4.59 6.58
N GLU A 43 -1.06 -5.46 7.59
CA GLU A 43 -0.97 -6.92 7.44
C GLU A 43 -2.21 -7.60 6.83
N ASP A 44 -3.37 -6.94 6.80
CA ASP A 44 -4.65 -7.60 6.48
C ASP A 44 -4.97 -7.66 4.97
N PHE A 45 -4.19 -6.96 4.14
CA PHE A 45 -4.46 -6.85 2.70
C PHE A 45 -3.42 -7.63 1.90
N ASP A 46 -3.90 -8.62 1.13
CA ASP A 46 -3.05 -9.38 0.24
C ASP A 46 -2.73 -8.60 -1.05
N ILE A 47 -1.62 -8.99 -1.67
CA ILE A 47 -1.07 -8.30 -2.84
C ILE A 47 -2.03 -8.25 -4.03
N ILE A 48 -2.83 -9.31 -4.24
CA ILE A 48 -3.78 -9.40 -5.36
C ILE A 48 -4.88 -8.36 -5.16
N PHE A 49 -5.37 -8.20 -3.93
CA PHE A 49 -6.37 -7.19 -3.63
C PHE A 49 -5.83 -5.77 -3.79
N LEU A 50 -4.57 -5.53 -3.39
CA LEU A 50 -3.92 -4.23 -3.55
C LEU A 50 -3.75 -3.86 -5.04
N GLU A 51 -3.36 -4.81 -5.90
CA GLU A 51 -3.30 -4.59 -7.35
C GLU A 51 -4.64 -4.18 -7.94
N GLN A 52 -5.72 -4.88 -7.56
CA GLN A 52 -7.08 -4.52 -8.00
C GLN A 52 -7.49 -3.13 -7.53
N CYS A 53 -7.06 -2.74 -6.33
CA CYS A 53 -7.31 -1.40 -5.81
C CYS A 53 -6.53 -0.35 -6.62
N LEU A 54 -5.28 -0.61 -6.99
CA LEU A 54 -4.46 0.27 -7.83
C LEU A 54 -4.99 0.40 -9.27
N GLU A 55 -5.60 -0.64 -9.84
CA GLU A 55 -6.28 -0.54 -11.13
C GLU A 55 -7.42 0.50 -11.11
N LYS A 56 -8.10 0.64 -9.96
CA LYS A 56 -9.23 1.55 -9.78
C LYS A 56 -8.82 2.94 -9.26
N ARG A 57 -7.75 2.99 -8.46
CA ARG A 57 -7.22 4.18 -7.76
C ARG A 57 -5.71 4.30 -7.92
N PRO A 58 -5.19 4.45 -9.15
CA PRO A 58 -3.75 4.53 -9.37
C PRO A 58 -3.10 5.76 -8.71
N GLN A 59 -3.88 6.79 -8.39
CA GLN A 59 -3.41 8.03 -7.76
C GLN A 59 -3.33 7.97 -6.22
N SER A 60 -3.76 6.87 -5.59
CA SER A 60 -3.78 6.77 -4.13
C SER A 60 -2.40 6.42 -3.58
N ALA A 61 -1.76 7.37 -2.89
CA ALA A 61 -0.47 7.14 -2.23
C ALA A 61 -0.56 6.02 -1.19
N ILE A 62 -1.70 5.91 -0.48
CA ILE A 62 -1.92 4.95 0.61
C ILE A 62 -1.97 3.51 0.08
N ILE A 63 -2.64 3.30 -1.07
CA ILE A 63 -2.70 1.96 -1.66
C ILE A 63 -1.33 1.59 -2.22
N TRP A 64 -0.60 2.54 -2.82
CA TRP A 64 0.78 2.32 -3.27
C TRP A 64 1.73 2.00 -2.12
N ASP A 65 1.61 2.70 -1.00
CA ASP A 65 2.39 2.49 0.22
C ASP A 65 2.27 1.04 0.70
N ALA A 66 1.03 0.56 0.94
CA ALA A 66 0.78 -0.82 1.34
C ALA A 66 1.23 -1.86 0.29
N TYR A 67 1.09 -1.55 -0.99
CA TYR A 67 1.51 -2.45 -2.07
C TYR A 67 3.02 -2.59 -2.17
N LEU A 68 3.75 -1.46 -2.10
CA LEU A 68 5.20 -1.43 -2.14
C LEU A 68 5.79 -2.18 -0.96
N GLU A 69 5.26 -2.00 0.25
CA GLU A 69 5.69 -2.73 1.43
C GLU A 69 5.65 -4.26 1.22
N LYS A 70 4.54 -4.79 0.67
CA LYS A 70 4.45 -6.23 0.34
C LYS A 70 5.42 -6.64 -0.77
N GLN A 71 5.64 -5.78 -1.76
CA GLN A 71 6.57 -6.06 -2.85
C GLN A 71 8.03 -6.07 -2.41
N MET A 72 8.40 -5.33 -1.36
CA MET A 72 9.76 -5.37 -0.80
C MET A 72 10.14 -6.77 -0.30
N GLU A 73 9.18 -7.55 0.19
CA GLU A 73 9.41 -8.92 0.64
C GLU A 73 9.54 -9.94 -0.52
N ILE A 74 9.06 -9.58 -1.71
CA ILE A 74 8.92 -10.48 -2.86
C ILE A 74 9.99 -10.20 -3.91
N ILE A 75 10.17 -8.94 -4.27
CA ILE A 75 11.11 -8.50 -5.30
C ILE A 75 12.51 -8.53 -4.70
N THR A 76 13.39 -9.36 -5.29
CA THR A 76 14.79 -9.49 -4.85
C THR A 76 15.77 -8.77 -5.78
N VAL A 77 15.27 -8.23 -6.90
CA VAL A 77 16.04 -7.52 -7.92
C VAL A 77 15.81 -6.02 -7.77
N SER A 78 16.86 -5.27 -7.42
CA SER A 78 16.77 -3.85 -7.09
C SER A 78 16.25 -2.96 -8.21
N ASP A 79 16.63 -3.25 -9.47
CA ASP A 79 16.14 -2.48 -10.61
C ASP A 79 14.60 -2.62 -10.79
N GLU A 80 14.05 -3.82 -10.56
CA GLU A 80 12.61 -4.08 -10.68
C GLU A 80 11.81 -3.31 -9.63
N PHE A 81 12.30 -3.28 -8.38
CA PHE A 81 11.65 -2.52 -7.31
C PHE A 81 11.71 -1.01 -7.57
N ARG A 82 12.86 -0.51 -8.06
CA ARG A 82 13.02 0.90 -8.43
C ARG A 82 12.07 1.30 -9.56
N GLU A 83 11.93 0.46 -10.59
CA GLU A 83 10.95 0.69 -11.66
C GLU A 83 9.51 0.72 -11.13
N LEU A 84 9.20 -0.12 -10.15
CA LEU A 84 7.89 -0.11 -9.49
C LEU A 84 7.65 1.20 -8.73
N CYS A 85 8.60 1.68 -7.92
CA CYS A 85 8.51 2.98 -7.25
C CYS A 85 8.32 4.13 -8.25
N ASN A 86 9.06 4.13 -9.37
CA ASN A 86 8.93 5.17 -10.39
C ASN A 86 7.52 5.18 -11.02
N ARG A 87 6.94 4.01 -11.28
CA ARG A 87 5.55 3.92 -11.77
C ARG A 87 4.55 4.49 -10.77
N ALA A 88 4.76 4.29 -9.47
CA ALA A 88 3.91 4.89 -8.44
C ALA A 88 4.03 6.43 -8.43
N LEU A 89 5.27 6.95 -8.50
CA LEU A 89 5.56 8.39 -8.54
C LEU A 89 4.97 9.10 -9.77
N GLU A 90 4.80 8.40 -10.89
CA GLU A 90 4.13 8.95 -12.08
C GLU A 90 2.61 9.14 -11.90
N LYS A 91 2.00 8.48 -10.92
CA LYS A 91 0.54 8.47 -10.71
C LYS A 91 0.08 9.29 -9.51
N VAL A 92 0.91 9.34 -8.47
CA VAL A 92 0.59 9.96 -7.18
C VAL A 92 0.94 11.44 -7.19
N ASP A 93 0.20 12.24 -6.41
CA ASP A 93 0.50 13.66 -6.22
C ASP A 93 1.91 13.81 -5.61
N PRO A 94 2.78 14.68 -6.15
CA PRO A 94 4.09 14.95 -5.56
C PRO A 94 4.04 15.29 -4.06
N GLU A 95 3.01 15.96 -3.56
CA GLU A 95 2.86 16.30 -2.14
C GLU A 95 2.57 15.08 -1.26
N GLU A 96 2.08 13.98 -1.84
CA GLU A 96 1.77 12.72 -1.16
C GLU A 96 2.82 11.62 -1.45
N SER A 97 3.88 11.94 -2.20
CA SER A 97 4.86 10.96 -2.69
C SER A 97 5.83 10.42 -1.62
N PHE A 98 5.83 10.99 -0.42
CA PHE A 98 6.79 10.67 0.63
C PHE A 98 6.87 9.16 0.97
N PRO A 99 5.77 8.42 1.18
CA PRO A 99 5.84 7.00 1.51
C PRO A 99 6.51 6.16 0.40
N ILE A 100 6.27 6.51 -0.87
CA ILE A 100 6.89 5.82 -2.01
C ILE A 100 8.41 6.05 -2.03
N LEU A 101 8.84 7.28 -1.77
CA LEU A 101 10.26 7.61 -1.68
C LEU A 101 10.93 6.90 -0.51
N GLN A 102 10.24 6.79 0.62
CA GLN A 102 10.72 6.05 1.78
C GLN A 102 10.98 4.58 1.43
N HIS A 103 10.02 3.88 0.82
CA HIS A 103 10.20 2.49 0.36
C HIS A 103 11.38 2.32 -0.59
N ALA A 104 11.56 3.25 -1.54
CA ALA A 104 12.68 3.21 -2.48
C ALA A 104 14.04 3.30 -1.77
N ILE A 105 14.14 4.16 -0.75
CA ILE A 105 15.36 4.32 0.06
C ILE A 105 15.58 3.08 0.93
N ASP A 106 14.56 2.61 1.64
CA ASP A 106 14.63 1.46 2.54
C ASP A 106 15.06 0.20 1.77
N TYR A 107 14.49 -0.03 0.58
CA TYR A 107 14.90 -1.13 -0.29
C TYR A 107 16.36 -1.01 -0.72
N SER A 108 16.80 0.20 -1.10
CA SER A 108 18.19 0.44 -1.51
C SER A 108 19.18 0.17 -0.37
N ILE A 109 18.84 0.54 0.87
CA ILE A 109 19.64 0.24 2.06
C ILE A 109 19.78 -1.27 2.27
N MET A 110 18.69 -2.02 2.13
CA MET A 110 18.69 -3.46 2.37
C MET A 110 19.41 -4.27 1.30
N HIS A 111 19.34 -3.84 0.02
CA HIS A 111 19.78 -4.64 -1.12
C HIS A 111 21.01 -4.10 -1.85
N ALA A 112 21.35 -2.82 -1.63
CA ALA A 112 22.52 -2.16 -2.21
C ALA A 112 23.20 -1.20 -1.20
N PRO A 113 23.60 -1.66 0.00
CA PRO A 113 24.14 -0.78 1.06
C PRO A 113 25.36 0.02 0.60
N ASN A 114 26.19 -0.54 -0.30
CA ASN A 114 27.37 0.11 -0.86
C ASN A 114 27.04 1.34 -1.73
N GLU A 115 25.82 1.47 -2.25
CA GLU A 115 25.36 2.63 -3.01
C GLU A 115 24.88 3.76 -2.09
N VAL A 116 24.47 3.42 -0.86
CA VAL A 116 23.99 4.38 0.15
C VAL A 116 25.12 4.94 1.01
N GLU A 117 26.20 4.17 1.24
CA GLU A 117 27.36 4.59 2.04
C GLU A 117 28.26 5.64 1.38
N GLN A 118 28.05 6.00 0.12
CA GLN A 118 28.89 6.98 -0.61
C GLN A 118 28.39 8.44 -0.55
N VAL A 119 27.43 8.75 0.34
CA VAL A 119 26.90 10.11 0.55
C VAL A 119 27.60 10.82 1.71
#